data_AF-A0A450U5V7-F1
#
_entry.id   AF-A0A450U5V7-F1
#
_cell.length_a   1.000
_cell.length_b   1.000
_cell.length_c   1.000
_cell.angle_alpha   90.00
_cell.angle_beta   90.00
_cell.angle_gamma   90.00
#
_symmetry.space_group_name_H-M   'P 1'
#
loop_
_entity.id
_entity.type
_entity.pdbx_description
1 polymer ?
#
loop_
_entity_poly.entity_id
_entity_poly.type
_entity_poly.pdbx_seq_one_letter_code
_entity_poly.pdbx_strand_id
1 'polypeptide(L)'
;DEFAAPGIDALKDKFDYLKMDDVERRRFDAHNDYARSEWGMITHAREEGIEEGMQMGKQEGLEEGMKLGLEEGMKQGKEEGAHERSLAIARALGKKGWSPAQIAEVAGIPLSELEGL
;
A
#
# COMPACT_ATOMS: atom_id res chain seq x y z
N ASP A 1 39.13 3.18 44.75
CA ASP A 1 38.21 2.04 44.57
C ASP A 1 36.86 2.50 44.07
N GLU A 2 36.62 2.36 42.77
CA GLU A 2 35.28 2.41 42.21
C GLU A 2 34.67 1.01 42.33
N PHE A 3 33.58 0.88 43.10
CA PHE A 3 32.81 -0.35 43.16
C PHE A 3 32.12 -0.59 41.80
N ALA A 4 32.38 -1.73 41.16
CA ALA A 4 31.87 -2.09 39.83
C ALA A 4 30.81 -3.20 39.89
N ALA A 5 29.91 -3.16 40.87
CA ALA A 5 28.81 -4.13 40.96
C ALA A 5 27.67 -3.75 39.99
N PRO A 6 27.01 -4.71 39.32
CA PRO A 6 25.81 -4.44 38.53
C PRO A 6 24.75 -3.69 39.36
N GLY A 7 24.23 -2.58 38.84
CA GLY A 7 23.21 -1.75 39.51
C GLY A 7 23.74 -0.72 40.52
N ILE A 8 25.07 -0.61 40.69
CA ILE A 8 25.66 0.38 41.59
C ILE A 8 25.31 1.83 41.21
N ASP A 9 25.17 2.13 39.91
CA ASP A 9 24.86 3.47 39.45
C ASP A 9 23.40 3.86 39.76
N ALA A 10 22.46 2.93 39.60
CA ALA A 10 21.07 3.16 40.03
C ALA A 10 20.95 3.40 41.55
N LEU A 11 21.81 2.78 42.36
CA LEU A 11 21.90 3.04 43.80
C LEU A 11 22.50 4.42 44.09
N LYS A 12 23.53 4.85 43.34
CA LYS A 12 24.11 6.19 43.45
C LYS A 12 23.09 7.26 43.10
N ASP A 13 22.37 7.12 41.99
CA ASP A 13 21.32 8.06 41.55
C ASP A 13 20.24 8.21 42.62
N LYS A 14 19.79 7.09 43.21
CA LYS A 14 18.82 7.09 44.30
C LYS A 14 19.38 7.77 45.55
N PHE A 15 20.64 7.51 45.89
CA PHE A 15 21.27 8.11 47.06
C PHE A 15 21.46 9.62 46.90
N ASP A 16 21.82 10.09 45.71
CA ASP A 16 21.96 11.50 45.40
C ASP A 16 20.61 12.22 45.43
N TYR A 17 19.53 11.60 44.93
CA TYR A 17 18.17 12.11 45.13
C TYR A 17 17.77 12.22 46.61
N LEU A 18 18.15 11.24 47.44
CA LEU A 18 17.86 11.27 48.87
C LEU A 18 18.63 12.38 49.61
N LYS A 19 19.81 12.78 49.13
CA LYS A 19 20.59 13.89 49.69
C LYS A 19 20.04 15.27 49.35
N MET A 20 19.25 15.40 48.28
CA MET A 20 18.66 16.68 47.88
C MET A 20 17.72 17.23 48.96
N ASP A 21 17.69 18.55 49.11
CA ASP A 21 16.68 19.24 49.91
C ASP A 21 15.31 19.31 49.20
N ASP A 22 14.29 19.80 49.89
CA ASP A 22 12.92 19.86 49.36
C ASP A 22 12.75 20.82 48.17
N VAL A 23 13.60 21.83 48.03
CA VAL A 23 13.58 22.76 46.89
C VAL A 23 14.26 22.12 45.68
N GLU A 24 15.39 21.45 45.91
CA GLU A 24 16.13 20.71 44.90
C GLU A 24 15.31 19.55 44.33
N ARG A 25 14.69 18.72 45.19
CA ARG A 25 13.82 17.62 44.74
C ARG A 25 12.66 18.12 43.89
N ARG A 26 11.99 19.20 44.32
CA ARG A 26 10.88 19.80 43.55
C ARG A 26 11.30 20.26 42.16
N ARG A 27 12.50 20.84 42.03
CA ARG A 27 13.04 21.25 40.72
C ARG A 27 13.40 20.05 39.84
N PHE A 28 14.00 19.02 40.43
CA PHE A 28 14.35 17.79 39.74
C PHE A 28 13.10 17.04 39.23
N ASP A 29 12.08 16.91 40.08
CA ASP A 29 10.81 16.27 39.71
C ASP A 29 10.10 17.05 38.61
N ALA A 30 10.03 18.38 38.72
CA ALA A 30 9.44 19.22 37.68
C ALA A 30 10.17 19.10 36.33
N HIS A 31 11.50 19.01 36.36
CA HIS A 31 12.30 18.77 35.14
C HIS A 31 12.00 17.39 34.52
N ASN A 32 11.92 16.34 35.34
CA ASN A 32 11.59 14.99 34.87
C ASN A 32 10.17 14.90 34.30
N ASP A 33 9.21 15.56 34.95
CA ASP A 33 7.83 15.60 34.48
C ASP A 33 7.74 16.33 33.13
N TYR A 34 8.44 17.47 32.98
CA TYR A 34 8.56 18.16 31.70
C TYR A 34 9.17 17.25 30.63
N ALA A 35 10.31 16.60 30.92
CA ALA A 35 10.97 15.71 29.97
C ALA A 35 10.10 14.51 29.56
N ARG A 36 9.33 13.92 30.51
CA ARG A 36 8.37 12.85 30.20
C ARG A 36 7.23 13.37 29.32
N SER A 37 6.73 14.57 29.57
CA SER A 37 5.69 15.19 28.76
C SER A 37 6.17 15.43 27.33
N GLU A 38 7.36 16.01 27.15
CA GLU A 38 7.97 16.20 25.82
C GLU A 38 8.14 14.87 25.08
N TRP A 39 8.65 13.84 25.78
CA TRP A 39 8.80 12.51 25.19
C TRP A 39 7.45 11.88 24.81
N GLY A 40 6.42 12.09 25.63
CA GLY A 40 5.05 11.70 25.33
C GLY A 40 4.51 12.36 24.06
N MET A 41 4.73 13.66 23.90
CA MET A 41 4.33 14.39 22.68
C MET A 41 5.05 13.88 21.43
N ILE A 42 6.36 13.66 21.51
CA ILE A 42 7.16 13.13 20.39
C ILE A 42 6.68 11.71 20.02
N THR A 43 6.42 10.88 21.03
CA THR A 43 5.96 9.49 20.81
C THR A 43 4.59 9.48 20.13
N HIS A 44 3.65 10.29 20.63
CA HIS A 44 2.32 10.45 20.03
C HIS A 44 2.40 10.94 18.58
N ALA A 45 3.16 12.00 18.32
CA ALA A 45 3.32 12.54 16.96
C ALA A 45 3.95 11.52 16.00
N ARG A 46 4.87 10.68 16.49
CA ARG A 46 5.45 9.59 15.70
C ARG A 46 4.44 8.49 15.41
N GLU A 47 3.65 8.10 16.41
CA GLU A 47 2.59 7.09 16.25
C GLU A 47 1.54 7.56 15.25
N GLU A 48 1.05 8.79 15.39
CA GLU A 48 0.11 9.40 14.44
C GLU A 48 0.70 9.47 13.03
N GLY A 49 1.95 9.95 12.88
CA GLY A 49 2.59 10.02 11.56
C GLY A 49 2.77 8.65 10.88
N ILE A 50 3.03 7.59 11.66
CA ILE A 50 3.09 6.21 11.14
C ILE A 50 1.69 5.74 10.73
N GLU A 51 0.68 5.99 11.56
CA GLU A 51 -0.69 5.59 11.28
C GLU A 51 -1.23 6.29 10.03
N GLU A 52 -1.11 7.62 9.95
CA GLU A 52 -1.51 8.42 8.80
C GLU A 52 -0.77 7.98 7.53
N GLY A 53 0.55 7.80 7.60
CA GLY A 53 1.35 7.33 6.48
C GLY A 53 0.92 5.96 5.97
N MET A 54 0.60 5.03 6.87
CA MET A 54 0.10 3.70 6.51
C MET A 54 -1.31 3.76 5.90
N GLN A 55 -2.20 4.59 6.45
CA GLN A 55 -3.55 4.79 5.92
C GLN A 55 -3.51 5.40 4.52
N MET A 56 -2.74 6.47 4.31
CA MET A 56 -2.58 7.12 3.01
C MET A 56 -1.98 6.15 1.98
N GLY A 57 -0.87 5.49 2.31
CA GLY A 57 -0.22 4.56 1.38
C GLY A 57 -1.12 3.37 0.99
N LYS A 58 -1.93 2.86 1.93
CA LYS A 58 -2.91 1.82 1.64
C LYS A 58 -4.04 2.33 0.74
N GLN A 59 -4.56 3.52 1.01
CA GLN A 59 -5.64 4.11 0.24
C GLN A 59 -5.20 4.40 -1.20
N GLU A 60 -4.05 5.05 -1.38
CA GLU A 60 -3.49 5.35 -2.70
C GLU A 60 -3.20 4.08 -3.49
N GLY A 61 -2.54 3.09 -2.87
CA GLY A 61 -2.23 1.82 -3.53
C GLY A 61 -3.47 1.03 -3.96
N LEU A 62 -4.55 1.05 -3.16
CA LEU A 62 -5.81 0.40 -3.53
C LEU A 62 -6.52 1.14 -4.66
N GLU A 63 -6.54 2.47 -4.63
CA GLU A 63 -7.19 3.28 -5.65
C GLU A 63 -6.48 3.15 -7.01
N GLU A 64 -5.15 3.26 -7.02
CA GLU A 64 -4.35 3.11 -8.23
C GLU A 64 -4.46 1.70 -8.79
N GLY A 65 -4.33 0.67 -7.93
CA GLY A 65 -4.47 -0.73 -8.33
C GLY A 65 -5.85 -1.04 -8.92
N MET A 66 -6.92 -0.52 -8.31
CA MET A 66 -8.28 -0.72 -8.82
C MET A 66 -8.49 -0.02 -10.16
N LYS A 67 -8.00 1.20 -10.30
CA LYS A 67 -8.12 1.97 -11.55
C LYS A 67 -7.40 1.27 -12.71
N LEU A 68 -6.15 0.86 -12.50
CA LEU A 68 -5.37 0.14 -13.51
C LEU A 68 -6.03 -1.19 -13.88
N GLY A 69 -6.43 -1.98 -12.88
CA GLY A 69 -7.09 -3.27 -13.11
C GLY A 69 -8.41 -3.13 -13.87
N LEU A 70 -9.21 -2.11 -13.56
CA LEU A 70 -10.47 -1.86 -14.26
C LEU A 70 -10.22 -1.41 -15.71
N GLU A 71 -9.27 -0.52 -15.94
CA GLU A 71 -8.94 -0.04 -17.29
C GLU A 71 -8.43 -1.16 -18.19
N GLU A 72 -7.48 -1.96 -17.69
CA GLU A 72 -6.92 -3.10 -18.41
C GLU A 72 -8.01 -4.16 -18.69
N GLY A 73 -8.79 -4.51 -17.67
CA GLY A 73 -9.88 -5.48 -17.81
C GLY A 73 -10.97 -5.02 -18.79
N MET A 74 -11.34 -3.74 -18.77
CA MET A 74 -12.31 -3.19 -19.73
C MET A 74 -11.76 -3.18 -21.16
N LYS A 75 -10.47 -2.89 -21.34
CA LYS A 75 -9.83 -2.91 -22.66
C LYS A 75 -9.78 -4.34 -23.21
N GLN A 76 -9.28 -5.29 -22.43
CA GLN A 76 -9.22 -6.70 -22.80
C GLN A 76 -10.62 -7.24 -23.12
N GLY A 77 -11.60 -7.02 -22.25
CA GLY A 77 -12.97 -7.49 -22.48
C GLY A 77 -13.64 -6.88 -23.72
N LYS A 78 -13.32 -5.64 -24.09
CA LYS A 78 -13.80 -5.03 -25.34
C LYS A 78 -13.14 -5.65 -26.57
N GLU A 79 -11.83 -5.88 -26.52
CA GLU A 79 -11.08 -6.51 -27.61
C GLU A 79 -11.53 -7.96 -27.83
N GLU A 80 -11.63 -8.74 -26.75
CA GLU A 80 -12.15 -10.11 -26.78
C GLU A 80 -13.58 -10.15 -27.31
N GLY A 81 -14.48 -9.31 -26.79
CA GLY A 81 -15.87 -9.27 -27.26
C GLY A 81 -16.02 -8.85 -28.72
N ALA A 82 -15.19 -7.92 -29.19
CA ALA A 82 -15.16 -7.52 -30.61
C ALA A 82 -14.67 -8.68 -31.48
N HIS A 83 -13.61 -9.37 -31.05
CA HIS A 83 -13.05 -10.53 -31.75
C HIS A 83 -14.05 -11.69 -31.80
N GLU A 84 -14.68 -12.06 -30.69
CA GLU A 84 -15.73 -13.09 -30.64
C GLU A 84 -16.89 -12.76 -31.57
N ARG A 85 -17.31 -11.49 -31.61
CA ARG A 85 -18.34 -11.03 -32.54
C ARG A 85 -17.91 -11.22 -33.98
N SER A 86 -16.68 -10.87 -34.33
CA SER A 86 -16.14 -11.09 -35.68
C SER A 86 -16.12 -12.57 -36.05
N LEU A 87 -15.68 -13.46 -35.14
CA LEU A 87 -15.72 -14.91 -35.36
C LEU A 87 -17.15 -15.43 -35.54
N ALA A 88 -18.12 -14.92 -34.77
CA ALA A 88 -19.53 -15.28 -34.92
C ALA A 88 -20.09 -14.88 -36.30
N ILE A 89 -19.75 -13.68 -36.78
CA ILE A 89 -20.10 -13.22 -38.12
C ILE A 89 -19.46 -14.13 -39.17
N ALA A 90 -18.17 -14.44 -39.04
CA ALA A 90 -17.46 -15.29 -39.97
C ALA A 90 -18.09 -16.68 -40.10
N ARG A 91 -18.41 -17.33 -38.98
CA ARG A 91 -19.12 -18.62 -38.94
C ARG A 91 -20.49 -18.54 -39.62
N ALA A 92 -21.24 -17.44 -39.42
CA ALA A 92 -22.55 -17.26 -40.04
C ALA A 92 -22.46 -17.09 -41.56
N LEU A 93 -21.43 -16.39 -42.06
CA LEU A 93 -21.19 -16.21 -43.49
C LEU A 93 -20.67 -17.49 -44.17
N GLY A 94 -19.79 -18.23 -43.49
CA GLY A 94 -19.31 -19.55 -43.96
C GLY A 94 -20.47 -20.53 -44.17
N LYS A 95 -21.43 -20.57 -43.24
CA LYS A 95 -22.66 -21.38 -43.39
C LYS A 95 -23.54 -20.96 -44.57
N LYS A 96 -23.41 -19.72 -45.05
CA LYS A 96 -24.11 -19.23 -46.25
C LYS A 96 -23.32 -19.49 -47.55
N GLY A 97 -22.19 -20.18 -47.48
CA GLY A 97 -21.37 -20.55 -48.63
C GLY A 97 -20.50 -19.40 -49.18
N TRP A 98 -20.22 -18.38 -48.38
CA TRP A 98 -19.32 -17.29 -48.78
C TRP A 98 -17.87 -17.80 -48.89
N SER A 99 -17.09 -17.22 -49.81
CA SER A 99 -15.67 -17.57 -49.92
C SER A 99 -14.86 -17.03 -48.73
N PRO A 100 -13.75 -17.69 -48.33
CA PRO A 100 -12.90 -17.22 -47.23
C PRO A 100 -12.44 -15.76 -47.39
N ALA A 101 -12.13 -15.33 -48.62
CA ALA A 101 -11.74 -13.94 -48.91
C ALA A 101 -12.85 -12.94 -48.59
N GLN A 102 -14.09 -13.22 -49.00
CA GLN A 102 -15.24 -12.35 -48.70
C GLN A 102 -15.58 -12.33 -47.20
N ILE A 103 -15.39 -13.47 -46.52
CA ILE A 103 -15.63 -13.57 -45.08
C ILE A 103 -14.61 -12.73 -44.31
N ALA A 104 -13.33 -12.85 -44.64
CA ALA A 104 -12.26 -12.07 -44.02
C ALA A 104 -12.51 -10.56 -44.14
N GLU A 105 -12.92 -10.11 -45.33
CA GLU A 105 -13.27 -8.72 -45.60
C GLU A 105 -14.44 -8.23 -44.74
N VAL A 106 -15.56 -8.98 -44.66
CA VAL A 106 -16.77 -8.54 -43.95
C VAL A 106 -16.65 -8.68 -42.44
N ALA A 107 -16.05 -9.77 -41.95
CA ALA A 107 -15.86 -10.02 -40.53
C ALA A 107 -14.67 -9.25 -39.93
N GLY A 108 -13.79 -8.70 -40.78
CA GLY A 108 -12.62 -7.93 -40.35
C GLY A 108 -11.56 -8.76 -39.64
N ILE A 109 -11.42 -10.04 -40.02
CA ILE A 109 -10.43 -10.97 -39.45
C ILE A 109 -9.52 -11.53 -40.54
N PRO A 110 -8.24 -11.81 -40.24
CA PRO A 110 -7.30 -12.32 -41.22
C PRO A 110 -7.67 -13.72 -41.70
N LEU A 111 -7.32 -14.04 -42.94
CA LEU A 111 -7.56 -15.37 -43.53
C LEU A 111 -6.99 -16.52 -42.68
N SER A 112 -5.84 -16.31 -42.02
CA SER A 112 -5.22 -17.30 -41.14
C SER A 112 -6.10 -17.70 -39.95
N GLU A 113 -6.96 -16.80 -39.47
CA GLU A 113 -7.91 -17.13 -38.40
C GLU A 113 -9.13 -17.90 -38.91
N LEU A 114 -9.44 -17.80 -40.20
CA LEU A 114 -10.52 -18.56 -40.83
C LEU A 114 -10.13 -20.01 -41.11
N GLU A 115 -8.85 -20.32 -41.28
CA GLU A 115 -8.36 -21.68 -41.53
C GLU A 115 -8.65 -22.64 -40.36
N GLY A 116 -8.91 -22.11 -39.16
CA GLY A 116 -9.25 -22.88 -37.96
C GLY A 116 -10.73 -22.85 -37.55
N LEU A 117 -11.61 -22.23 -38.32
CA LEU A 117 -13.06 -22.08 -38.03
C LEU A 117 -13.92 -23.13 -38.73
#